data_AF-A0A419NDK6-F1
#
_entry.id   AF-A0A419NDK6-F1
#
_cell.length_a   1.000
_cell.length_b   1.000
_cell.length_c   1.000
_cell.angle_alpha   90.00
_cell.angle_beta   90.00
_cell.angle_gamma   90.00
#
_symmetry.space_group_name_H-M   'P 1'
#
loop_
_entity.id
_entity.type
_entity.pdbx_description
1 polymer ?
#
loop_
_entity_poly.entity_id
_entity_poly.type
_entity_poly.pdbx_seq_one_letter_code
_entity_poly.pdbx_strand_id
1 'polypeptide(L)' 'MKKILLVVLGLLAGNAYADDGSPEMKAEAKALIQAADYQCNKVNGVYPAHFSNAFTVFCDDVYEYTIKDRGGRWTVEVND' A
#
# COMPACT_ATOMS: atom_id res chain seq x y z
N MET A 1 7.52 -24.93 47.27
CA MET A 1 6.99 -23.55 47.28
C MET A 1 7.32 -22.87 45.96
N LYS A 2 6.31 -22.21 45.39
CA LYS A 2 6.23 -21.52 44.09
C LYS A 2 7.36 -20.50 43.88
N LYS A 3 8.00 -20.48 42.70
CA LYS A 3 8.63 -19.29 42.08
C LYS A 3 8.53 -19.42 40.55
N ILE A 4 7.32 -19.26 40.02
CA ILE A 4 6.90 -18.12 39.18
C ILE A 4 7.76 -18.02 37.91
N LEU A 5 7.27 -18.67 36.85
CA LEU A 5 7.69 -18.47 35.47
C LEU A 5 7.33 -17.03 35.05
N LEU A 6 8.35 -16.25 34.70
CA LEU A 6 8.21 -14.95 34.07
C LEU A 6 7.75 -15.16 32.62
N VAL A 7 6.45 -15.05 32.38
CA VAL A 7 5.92 -14.87 31.02
C VAL A 7 6.00 -13.38 30.71
N VAL A 8 7.09 -12.97 30.06
CA VAL A 8 7.15 -11.67 29.41
C VAL A 8 6.29 -11.79 28.15
N LEU A 9 5.00 -11.48 28.31
CA LEU A 9 4.09 -11.28 27.19
C LEU A 9 4.56 -9.99 26.51
N GLY A 10 5.41 -10.15 25.51
CA GLY A 10 5.84 -9.06 24.65
C GLY A 10 4.63 -8.47 23.95
N LEU A 11 4.07 -7.39 24.51
CA LEU A 11 3.25 -6.46 23.76
C LEU A 11 4.14 -5.70 22.78
N LEU A 12 4.55 -6.40 21.72
CA LEU A 12 4.78 -5.76 20.44
C LEU A 12 3.43 -5.71 19.72
N ALA A 13 2.49 -4.98 20.32
CA ALA A 13 1.39 -4.43 19.53
C ALA A 13 2.08 -3.42 18.61
N GLY A 14 2.40 -3.88 17.41
CA GLY A 14 3.04 -3.09 16.37
C GLY A 14 2.34 -1.74 16.27
N ASN A 15 3.15 -0.70 16.20
CA ASN A 15 2.68 0.64 15.87
C ASN A 15 1.78 0.51 14.64
N ALA A 16 0.48 0.73 14.83
CA ALA A 16 -0.46 0.90 13.74
C ALA A 16 -0.10 2.22 13.06
N TYR A 17 0.93 2.19 12.22
CA TYR A 17 1.08 3.14 11.13
C TYR A 17 -0.21 3.03 10.31
N ALA A 18 -0.83 4.16 9.99
CA ALA A 18 -1.98 4.20 9.10
C ALA A 18 -1.69 3.26 7.92
N ASP A 19 -2.49 2.19 7.79
CA ASP A 19 -2.25 1.13 6.81
C ASP A 19 -2.28 1.77 5.43
N ASP A 20 -1.08 2.01 4.90
CA ASP A 20 -0.81 2.63 3.62
C ASP A 20 -0.85 1.57 2.51
N GLY A 21 -1.66 0.53 2.70
CA GLY A 21 -1.78 -0.65 1.86
C GLY A 21 -0.89 -1.78 2.32
N SER A 22 -1.39 -3.01 2.20
CA SER A 22 -0.58 -4.20 2.50
C SER A 22 0.63 -4.32 1.56
N PRO A 23 1.69 -5.05 1.94
CA PRO A 23 2.84 -5.30 1.06
C PRO A 23 2.44 -5.87 -0.31
N GLU A 24 1.42 -6.73 -0.35
CA GLU A 24 0.86 -7.30 -1.58
C GLU A 24 0.21 -6.23 -2.45
N MET A 25 -0.63 -5.37 -1.86
CA MET A 25 -1.26 -4.25 -2.58
C MET A 25 -0.21 -3.30 -3.18
N LYS A 26 0.85 -3.01 -2.42
CA LYS A 26 1.96 -2.16 -2.90
C LYS A 26 2.71 -2.81 -4.07
N ALA A 27 2.92 -4.13 -4.02
CA ALA A 27 3.57 -4.87 -5.09
C ALA A 27 2.72 -4.90 -6.38
N GLU A 28 1.41 -5.12 -6.24
CA GLU A 28 0.48 -5.11 -7.37
C GLU A 28 0.37 -3.72 -8.00
N ALA A 29 0.20 -2.68 -7.17
CA ALA A 29 0.16 -1.29 -7.64
C ALA A 29 1.42 -0.93 -8.42
N LYS A 30 2.61 -1.31 -7.92
CA LYS A 30 3.87 -1.11 -8.62
C LYS A 30 3.88 -1.80 -10.00
N ALA A 31 3.44 -3.05 -10.07
CA ALA A 31 3.41 -3.81 -11.31
C ALA A 31 2.49 -3.17 -12.36
N LEU A 32 1.31 -2.71 -11.94
CA LEU A 32 0.36 -2.01 -12.82
C LEU A 32 0.92 -0.69 -13.36
N ILE A 33 1.57 0.11 -12.51
CA ILE A 33 2.18 1.39 -12.90
C ILE A 33 3.33 1.15 -13.89
N GLN A 34 4.21 0.19 -13.61
CA GLN A 34 5.32 -0.14 -14.50
C GLN A 34 4.86 -0.77 -15.83
N ALA A 35 3.80 -1.58 -15.81
CA ALA A 35 3.20 -2.14 -17.03
C ALA A 35 2.53 -1.07 -17.90
N ALA A 36 2.21 0.10 -17.34
CA ALA A 36 1.76 1.27 -18.06
C ALA A 36 2.93 2.21 -18.46
N ASP A 37 4.17 1.73 -18.41
CA ASP A 37 5.40 2.44 -18.76
C ASP A 37 5.71 3.68 -17.90
N TYR A 38 5.15 3.77 -16.69
CA TYR A 38 5.45 4.84 -15.73
C TYR A 38 6.57 4.47 -14.75
N GLN A 39 7.25 5.48 -14.23
CA GLN A 39 8.30 5.29 -13.23
C GLN A 39 7.72 5.08 -11.84
N CYS A 40 8.02 3.93 -11.23
CA CYS A 40 7.69 3.68 -9.84
C CYS A 40 8.62 2.60 -9.26
N ASN A 41 9.62 2.99 -8.47
CA ASN A 41 10.58 2.06 -7.89
C ASN A 41 10.15 1.56 -6.52
N LYS A 42 9.55 2.43 -5.71
CA LYS A 42 9.08 2.16 -4.35
C LYS A 42 7.71 2.79 -4.15
N VAL A 43 6.71 1.94 -3.95
CA VAL A 43 5.38 2.39 -3.52
C VAL A 43 5.45 2.70 -2.03
N ASN A 44 5.16 3.95 -1.71
CA ASN A 44 5.13 4.42 -0.33
C ASN A 44 3.77 4.14 0.29
N GLY A 45 2.68 4.41 -0.45
CA GLY A 45 1.32 4.16 0.02
C GLY A 45 0.33 3.90 -1.10
N VAL A 46 -0.70 3.11 -0.80
CA VAL A 46 -1.86 2.81 -1.62
C VAL A 46 -3.10 3.13 -0.80
N TYR A 47 -3.89 4.08 -1.26
CA TYR A 47 -5.08 4.57 -0.56
C TYR A 47 -6.31 4.38 -1.45
N PRO A 48 -7.45 3.91 -0.91
CA PRO A 48 -8.68 3.85 -1.67
C PRO A 48 -9.14 5.26 -2.06
N ALA A 49 -9.48 5.47 -3.33
CA ALA A 49 -10.06 6.73 -3.77
C ALA A 49 -11.51 6.84 -3.25
N HIS A 50 -11.89 7.98 -2.69
CA HIS A 50 -13.14 8.16 -1.93
C HIS A 50 -14.45 7.82 -2.67
N PHE A 51 -14.48 7.75 -4.01
CA PHE A 51 -15.72 7.59 -4.80
C PHE A 51 -15.61 6.69 -6.05
N SER A 52 -14.62 5.80 -6.15
CA SER A 52 -14.47 4.91 -7.32
C SER A 52 -13.78 3.59 -6.97
N ASN A 53 -13.91 2.57 -7.83
CA ASN A 53 -13.03 1.39 -7.84
C ASN A 53 -11.62 1.79 -8.29
N ALA A 54 -10.98 2.66 -7.51
CA ALA A 54 -9.68 3.22 -7.82
C ALA A 54 -8.84 3.37 -6.56
N PHE A 55 -7.54 3.41 -6.77
CA PHE A 55 -6.54 3.57 -5.74
C PHE A 55 -5.62 4.74 -6.10
N THR A 56 -5.38 5.60 -5.13
CA THR A 56 -4.31 6.60 -5.20
C THR A 56 -3.02 5.96 -4.68
N VAL A 57 -1.97 6.02 -5.48
CA VAL A 57 -0.68 5.40 -5.20
C VAL A 57 0.39 6.47 -5.16
N PHE A 58 1.06 6.60 -4.02
CA PHE A 58 2.22 7.47 -3.87
C PHE A 58 3.47 6.65 -4.11
N CYS A 59 4.27 7.05 -5.10
CA CYS A 59 5.49 6.35 -5.49
C CYS A 59 6.71 7.26 -5.51
N ASP A 60 7.85 6.73 -5.06
CA ASP A 60 9.16 7.39 -5.03
C ASP A 60 9.16 8.78 -4.35
N ASP A 61 8.24 8.99 -3.40
CA ASP A 61 8.02 10.26 -2.66
C ASP A 61 7.58 11.46 -3.51
N VAL A 62 7.57 11.36 -4.85
CA VAL A 62 7.30 12.48 -5.76
C VAL A 62 6.16 12.24 -6.74
N TYR A 63 5.78 10.99 -6.99
CA TYR A 63 4.76 10.66 -7.97
C TYR A 63 3.47 10.25 -7.28
N GLU A 64 2.35 10.76 -7.79
CA GLU A 64 1.03 10.33 -7.42
C GLU A 64 0.32 9.76 -8.65
N TYR A 65 -0.19 8.55 -8.53
CA TYR A 65 -0.91 7.86 -9.59
C TYR A 65 -2.31 7.48 -9.13
N THR A 66 -3.28 7.52 -10.04
CA THR A 66 -4.59 6.91 -9.84
C THR A 66 -4.69 5.64 -10.68
N ILE A 67 -4.81 4.49 -10.02
CA ILE A 67 -5.11 3.21 -10.67
C ILE A 67 -6.62 2.99 -10.63
N LYS A 68 -7.28 2.81 -11.78
CA LYS A 68 -8.72 2.54 -11.86
C LYS A 68 -8.98 1.13 -12.38
N ASP A 69 -9.87 0.40 -11.70
CA ASP A 69 -10.42 -0.86 -12.20
C ASP A 69 -11.64 -0.61 -13.10
N ARG A 70 -11.60 -1.13 -14.32
CA ARG A 70 -12.74 -1.15 -15.26
C ARG A 70 -13.21 -2.57 -15.56
N GLY A 71 -13.39 -3.38 -14.51
CA GLY A 71 -13.85 -4.77 -14.63
C GLY A 71 -12.74 -5.72 -15.05
N GLY A 72 -11.57 -5.61 -14.40
CA GLY A 72 -10.36 -6.36 -14.73
C GLY A 72 -9.48 -5.70 -15.79
N ARG A 73 -9.90 -4.55 -16.33
CA ARG A 73 -9.08 -3.71 -17.21
C ARG A 73 -8.57 -2.50 -16.43
N TRP A 74 -7.34 -2.60 -15.96
CA TRP A 74 -6.68 -1.56 -15.17
C TRP A 74 -6.20 -0.41 -16.05
N THR A 75 -6.43 0.82 -15.60
CA THR A 75 -5.85 2.03 -16.21
C THR A 75 -5.09 2.83 -15.17
N VAL A 76 -3.93 3.35 -15.54
CA VAL A 76 -3.09 4.18 -14.67
C VAL A 76 -3.12 5.62 -15.20
N GLU A 77 -3.48 6.56 -14.34
CA GLU A 77 -3.50 7.99 -14.61
C GLU A 77 -2.46 8.68 -13.72
N VAL A 78 -1.77 9.68 -14.27
CA VAL A 78 -0.83 10.52 -13.50
C VAL A 78 -1.63 11.67 -12.88
N ASN A 79 -1.43 11.90 -11.59
CA ASN A 79 -1.95 13.08 -10.92
C ASN A 79 -0.80 14.12 -10.87
N ASP A 80 -1.06 15.32 -11.39
CA ASP A 80 -0.11 16.45 -11.49
C ASP A 80 -0.38 17.47 -10.38
#